data_AF-A0A270BC30-F1
#
_entry.id   AF-A0A270BC30-F1
#
_cell.length_a   1.000
_cell.length_b   1.000
_cell.length_c   1.000
_cell.angle_alpha   90.00
_cell.angle_beta   90.00
_cell.angle_gamma   90.00
#
_symmetry.space_group_name_H-M   'P 1'
#
loop_
_entity.id
_entity.type
_entity.pdbx_description
1 polymer ?
#
loop_
_entity_poly.entity_id
_entity_poly.type
_entity_poly.pdbx_seq_one_letter_code
_entity_poly.pdbx_strand_id
1 'polypeptide(L)'
;MLQIASARAMTVADYMAAANAHYYATRDPLGAAGDFTTAPEISQMFGEMVGIWIADLWLRAGKPAFRYVELGPGRGTLAADALRAMARFGCAPQGVHLVETSPALRVAQTARLPAAVHHDDITSLPDDVAAIIVANEFFDALPIHQYVCTADGWRERVVVRDHGALVPRAGSVPADEAVPPALRHHGEGTIVETAPAAAAIMQSCAFRLAHRGGAMLTIDYGYSGPAAGDTLQAVKDHRFADPFARPGEVDLTAHVDFAALAFAARGAGALVAGPVGQGEWLRRLGIDARMEALTGASPGRAEELAGQRDRLVQPQAMGELFRAMAIHASGWPLPEGFPDLGGAA
;
A
#
# COMPACT_ATOMS: atom_id res chain seq x y z
N MET A 1 -14.11 -15.54 10.77
CA MET A 1 -14.55 -16.92 10.42
C MET A 1 -16.04 -17.18 10.63
N LEU A 2 -16.62 -16.93 11.81
CA LEU A 2 -18.06 -17.13 12.05
C LEU A 2 -18.98 -16.38 11.06
N GLN A 3 -18.61 -15.17 10.62
CA GLN A 3 -19.35 -14.40 9.61
C GLN A 3 -19.31 -15.07 8.21
N ILE A 4 -18.14 -15.51 7.73
CA ILE A 4 -17.99 -16.24 6.45
C ILE A 4 -18.68 -17.62 6.49
N ALA A 5 -18.77 -18.24 7.68
CA ALA A 5 -19.46 -19.50 7.86
C ALA A 5 -21.00 -19.38 7.82
N SER A 6 -21.57 -18.18 8.01
CA SER A 6 -22.99 -17.97 8.35
C SER A 6 -24.03 -18.10 7.22
N ALA A 7 -23.69 -18.69 6.06
CA ALA A 7 -24.56 -18.89 4.89
C ALA A 7 -25.24 -17.64 4.29
N ARG A 8 -25.01 -16.45 4.84
CA ARG A 8 -25.52 -15.18 4.30
C ARG A 8 -24.61 -14.68 3.16
N ALA A 9 -25.23 -14.21 2.09
CA ALA A 9 -24.53 -13.47 1.04
C ALA A 9 -23.85 -12.23 1.62
N MET A 10 -22.61 -11.97 1.22
CA MET A 10 -21.83 -10.80 1.64
C MET A 10 -21.16 -10.14 0.46
N THR A 11 -20.87 -8.84 0.56
CA THR A 11 -20.11 -8.15 -0.49
C THR A 11 -18.71 -8.75 -0.61
N VAL A 12 -18.05 -8.56 -1.76
CA VAL A 12 -16.62 -8.91 -1.90
C VAL A 12 -15.78 -8.15 -0.87
N ALA A 13 -16.14 -6.91 -0.54
CA ALA A 13 -15.45 -6.11 0.47
C ALA A 13 -15.55 -6.74 1.86
N ASP A 14 -16.75 -7.11 2.32
CA ASP A 14 -16.95 -7.76 3.63
C ASP A 14 -16.22 -9.11 3.69
N TYR A 15 -16.25 -9.85 2.59
CA TYR A 15 -15.51 -11.11 2.46
C TYR A 15 -14.00 -10.91 2.62
N MET A 16 -13.43 -9.99 1.84
CA MET A 16 -12.00 -9.68 1.85
C MET A 16 -11.56 -9.17 3.23
N ALA A 17 -12.32 -8.27 3.84
CA ALA A 17 -12.05 -7.76 5.19
C ALA A 17 -12.00 -8.90 6.23
N ALA A 18 -13.01 -9.78 6.23
CA ALA A 18 -13.08 -10.87 7.19
C ALA A 18 -12.04 -11.97 6.95
N ALA A 19 -11.67 -12.22 5.69
CA ALA A 19 -10.62 -13.17 5.32
C ALA A 19 -9.24 -12.65 5.73
N ASN A 20 -8.88 -11.43 5.31
CA ASN A 20 -7.58 -10.82 5.63
C ASN A 20 -7.40 -10.61 7.14
N ALA A 21 -8.43 -10.15 7.85
CA ALA A 21 -8.38 -10.02 9.31
C ALA A 21 -8.05 -11.35 10.00
N HIS A 22 -8.56 -12.48 9.48
CA HIS A 22 -8.21 -13.80 10.01
C HIS A 22 -6.79 -14.23 9.60
N TYR A 23 -6.43 -14.02 8.33
CA TYR A 23 -5.14 -14.37 7.78
C TYR A 23 -3.98 -13.69 8.55
N TYR A 24 -4.03 -12.37 8.69
CA TYR A 24 -3.00 -11.58 9.38
C TYR A 24 -3.00 -11.76 10.91
N ALA A 25 -4.11 -12.18 11.52
CA ALA A 25 -4.17 -12.42 12.96
C ALA A 25 -3.55 -13.76 13.38
N THR A 26 -3.40 -14.72 12.46
CA THR A 26 -3.08 -16.12 12.81
C THR A 26 -1.67 -16.58 12.42
N ARG A 27 -0.93 -15.80 11.62
CA ARG A 27 0.42 -16.16 11.15
C ARG A 27 1.28 -14.93 10.83
N ASP A 28 2.59 -15.14 10.66
CA ASP A 28 3.51 -14.20 9.98
C ASP A 28 3.61 -14.64 8.50
N PRO A 29 3.00 -13.90 7.54
CA PRO A 29 2.93 -14.34 6.15
C PRO A 29 4.14 -13.91 5.29
N LEU A 30 5.11 -13.19 5.86
CA LEU A 30 6.10 -12.44 5.07
C LEU A 30 7.46 -13.17 4.91
N GLY A 31 8.03 -13.07 3.70
CA GLY A 31 9.41 -13.46 3.39
C GLY A 31 9.54 -14.80 2.66
N ALA A 32 10.77 -15.31 2.50
CA ALA A 32 11.06 -16.53 1.73
C ALA A 32 10.48 -17.83 2.34
N ALA A 33 10.10 -17.79 3.62
CA ALA A 33 9.39 -18.87 4.30
C ALA A 33 7.89 -18.55 4.52
N GLY A 34 7.43 -17.39 4.05
CA GLY A 34 6.05 -16.93 4.10
C GLY A 34 5.30 -17.20 2.78
N ASP A 35 4.12 -16.61 2.64
CA ASP A 35 3.26 -16.78 1.46
C ASP A 35 3.67 -15.83 0.31
N PHE A 36 4.28 -14.68 0.60
CA PHE A 36 4.76 -13.70 -0.38
C PHE A 36 6.00 -12.92 0.09
N THR A 37 6.67 -12.22 -0.84
CA THR A 37 7.87 -11.43 -0.57
C THR A 37 7.66 -9.98 -1.00
N THR A 38 7.75 -9.06 -0.04
CA THR A 38 7.59 -7.61 -0.24
C THR A 38 8.93 -6.92 -0.53
N ALA A 39 8.90 -5.69 -1.05
CA ALA A 39 10.11 -4.94 -1.37
C ALA A 39 11.12 -4.82 -0.20
N PRO A 40 10.69 -4.54 1.06
CA PRO A 40 11.61 -4.48 2.21
C PRO A 40 12.31 -5.80 2.53
N GLU A 41 11.67 -6.94 2.24
CA GLU A 41 12.25 -8.27 2.50
C GLU A 41 13.20 -8.73 1.36
N ILE A 42 13.14 -8.08 0.19
CA ILE A 42 14.07 -8.34 -0.93
C ILE A 42 15.43 -7.71 -0.67
N SER A 43 15.47 -6.45 -0.21
CA SER A 43 16.74 -5.75 -0.04
C SER A 43 16.66 -4.56 0.91
N GLN A 44 17.69 -4.42 1.75
CA GLN A 44 17.92 -3.23 2.57
C GLN A 44 17.97 -1.94 1.75
N MET A 45 18.34 -2.02 0.46
CA MET A 45 18.43 -0.86 -0.42
C MET A 45 17.07 -0.17 -0.56
N PHE A 46 15.97 -0.92 -0.54
CA PHE A 46 14.63 -0.34 -0.63
C PHE A 46 14.32 0.56 0.57
N GLY A 47 14.51 0.04 1.79
CA GLY A 47 14.30 0.81 3.01
C GLY A 47 15.27 1.99 3.16
N GLU A 48 16.51 1.84 2.68
CA GLU A 48 17.47 2.94 2.64
C GLU A 48 17.06 4.05 1.66
N MET A 49 16.49 3.71 0.50
CA MET A 49 15.95 4.71 -0.45
C MET A 49 14.78 5.47 0.16
N VAL A 50 13.87 4.78 0.86
CA VAL A 50 12.78 5.43 1.60
C VAL A 50 13.33 6.36 2.67
N GLY A 51 14.29 5.90 3.48
CA GLY A 51 14.92 6.76 4.51
C GLY A 51 15.66 7.97 3.93
N ILE A 52 16.31 7.82 2.76
CA ILE A 52 16.95 8.93 2.03
C ILE A 52 15.90 9.92 1.51
N TRP A 53 14.79 9.44 0.94
CA TRP A 53 13.68 10.28 0.51
C TRP A 53 13.12 11.10 1.67
N ILE A 54 12.94 10.48 2.85
CA ILE A 54 12.50 11.17 4.06
C ILE A 54 13.52 12.23 4.49
N ALA A 55 14.80 11.87 4.55
CA ALA A 55 15.86 12.76 5.00
C ALA A 55 16.02 13.98 4.08
N ASP A 56 16.00 13.78 2.76
CA ASP A 56 16.04 14.85 1.77
C ASP A 56 14.86 15.82 1.95
N LEU A 57 13.64 15.29 2.00
CA LEU A 57 12.44 16.10 2.16
C LEU A 57 12.49 16.91 3.47
N TRP A 58 12.87 16.27 4.57
CA TRP A 58 13.02 16.91 5.88
C TRP A 58 14.08 18.03 5.87
N LEU A 59 15.22 17.80 5.22
CA LEU A 59 16.28 18.81 5.08
C LEU A 59 15.76 20.03 4.29
N ARG A 60 15.13 19.80 3.14
CA ARG A 60 14.58 20.87 2.28
C ARG A 60 13.39 21.60 2.92
N ALA A 61 12.63 20.93 3.79
CA ALA A 61 11.55 21.54 4.57
C ALA A 61 12.05 22.39 5.76
N GLY A 62 13.37 22.52 5.96
CA GLY A 62 13.94 23.31 7.05
C GLY A 62 14.03 22.57 8.39
N LYS A 63 14.12 21.23 8.34
CA LYS A 63 14.30 20.35 9.51
C LYS A 63 13.19 20.47 10.59
N PRO A 64 11.90 20.45 10.22
CA PRO A 64 10.83 20.54 11.21
C PRO A 64 10.80 19.32 12.13
N ALA A 65 10.18 19.48 13.31
CA ALA A 65 9.75 18.34 14.12
C ALA A 65 8.71 17.51 13.36
N PHE A 66 8.83 16.18 13.39
CA PHE A 66 7.86 15.30 12.73
C PHE A 66 7.73 13.95 13.45
N ARG A 67 6.60 13.28 13.25
CA ARG A 67 6.38 11.86 13.60
C ARG A 67 6.68 10.98 12.39
N TYR A 68 7.39 9.86 12.57
CA TYR A 68 7.43 8.79 11.57
C TYR A 68 6.18 7.92 11.76
N VAL A 69 5.42 7.71 10.69
CA VAL A 69 4.22 6.86 10.71
C VAL A 69 4.35 5.82 9.61
N GLU A 70 4.08 4.55 9.90
CA GLU A 70 3.99 3.50 8.89
C GLU A 70 2.66 2.77 8.99
N LEU A 71 1.95 2.66 7.86
CA LEU A 71 0.70 1.92 7.73
C LEU A 71 1.02 0.51 7.25
N GLY A 72 0.60 -0.51 8.00
CA GLY A 72 0.90 -1.92 7.70
C GLY A 72 2.40 -2.22 7.63
N PRO A 73 3.17 -2.07 8.73
CA PRO A 73 4.63 -2.16 8.68
C PRO A 73 5.19 -3.58 8.47
N GLY A 74 4.34 -4.59 8.36
CA GLY A 74 4.75 -5.99 8.27
C GLY A 74 5.65 -6.37 9.45
N ARG A 75 6.91 -6.76 9.20
CA ARG A 75 7.87 -7.12 10.27
C ARG A 75 8.63 -5.91 10.84
N GLY A 76 8.29 -4.69 10.42
CA GLY A 76 8.99 -3.46 10.75
C GLY A 76 10.35 -3.31 10.04
N THR A 77 10.61 -4.10 8.99
CA THR A 77 11.87 -4.09 8.24
C THR A 77 12.09 -2.75 7.56
N LEU A 78 11.06 -2.22 6.88
CA LEU A 78 11.11 -0.93 6.20
C LEU A 78 11.42 0.21 7.19
N ALA A 79 10.62 0.35 8.25
CA ALA A 79 10.90 1.31 9.33
C ALA A 79 12.34 1.21 9.85
N ALA A 80 12.83 0.01 10.17
CA ALA A 80 14.17 -0.16 10.73
C ALA A 80 15.27 0.34 9.77
N ASP A 81 15.18 0.01 8.48
CA ASP A 81 16.14 0.46 7.47
C ASP A 81 16.02 1.96 7.17
N ALA A 82 14.79 2.47 7.06
CA ALA A 82 14.54 3.89 6.82
C ALA A 82 15.08 4.74 7.97
N LEU A 83 14.74 4.41 9.23
CA LEU A 83 15.22 5.13 10.42
C LEU A 83 16.76 5.09 10.53
N ARG A 84 17.37 3.94 10.23
CA ARG A 84 18.84 3.79 10.20
C ARG A 84 19.47 4.68 9.12
N ALA A 85 18.88 4.77 7.93
CA ALA A 85 19.37 5.64 6.86
C ALA A 85 19.21 7.12 7.20
N MET A 86 18.04 7.52 7.73
CA MET A 86 17.72 8.89 8.15
C MET A 86 18.72 9.40 9.22
N ALA A 87 19.09 8.56 10.18
CA ALA A 87 20.01 8.91 11.26
C ALA A 87 21.38 9.40 10.75
N ARG A 88 21.82 8.94 9.57
CA ARG A 88 23.09 9.37 8.95
C ARG A 88 23.09 10.85 8.53
N PHE A 89 21.91 11.44 8.38
CA PHE A 89 21.72 12.85 8.02
C PHE A 89 21.29 13.71 9.22
N GLY A 90 21.31 13.13 10.43
CA GLY A 90 20.75 13.77 11.63
C GLY A 90 19.23 13.92 11.58
N CYS A 91 18.55 13.25 10.64
CA CYS A 91 17.10 13.21 10.56
C CYS A 91 16.57 12.20 11.57
N ALA A 92 15.94 12.70 12.64
CA ALA A 92 15.39 11.87 13.70
C ALA A 92 13.93 12.29 13.98
N PRO A 93 12.96 11.35 13.88
CA PRO A 93 11.58 11.66 14.20
C PRO A 93 11.39 11.83 15.70
N GLN A 94 10.43 12.64 16.11
CA GLN A 94 9.92 12.69 17.47
C GLN A 94 8.98 11.50 17.72
N GLY A 95 9.46 10.27 17.59
CA GLY A 95 8.65 9.06 17.80
C GLY A 95 8.24 8.35 16.50
N VAL A 96 8.04 7.05 16.66
CA VAL A 96 7.75 6.08 15.60
C VAL A 96 6.37 5.49 15.90
N HIS A 97 5.45 5.62 14.95
CA HIS A 97 4.07 5.20 15.09
C HIS A 97 3.73 4.16 14.02
N LEU A 98 3.23 3.01 14.43
CA LEU A 98 2.95 1.89 13.54
C LEU A 98 1.44 1.59 13.58
N VAL A 99 0.76 1.71 12.44
CA VAL A 99 -0.67 1.35 12.33
C VAL A 99 -0.75 -0.11 11.90
N GLU A 100 -1.06 -0.99 12.83
CA GLU A 100 -1.01 -2.45 12.68
C GLU A 100 -2.10 -3.06 13.54
N THR A 101 -2.88 -4.01 13.04
CA THR A 101 -3.92 -4.69 13.82
C THR A 101 -3.54 -6.11 14.25
N SER A 102 -2.55 -6.73 13.59
CA SER A 102 -2.08 -8.08 13.87
C SER A 102 -1.29 -8.14 15.18
N PRO A 103 -1.74 -8.90 16.19
CA PRO A 103 -0.98 -9.07 17.43
C PRO A 103 0.38 -9.75 17.19
N ALA A 104 0.46 -10.68 16.24
CA ALA A 104 1.70 -11.39 15.93
C ALA A 104 2.75 -10.45 15.32
N LEU A 105 2.34 -9.59 14.38
CA LEU A 105 3.24 -8.60 13.78
C LEU A 105 3.65 -7.52 14.79
N ARG A 106 2.75 -7.06 15.65
CA ARG A 106 3.11 -6.12 16.74
C ARG A 106 4.21 -6.65 17.65
N VAL A 107 4.24 -7.96 17.94
CA VAL A 107 5.32 -8.58 18.72
C VAL A 107 6.65 -8.49 17.96
N ALA A 108 6.67 -8.87 16.68
CA ALA A 108 7.87 -8.79 15.85
C ALA A 108 8.37 -7.34 15.67
N GLN A 109 7.44 -6.41 15.46
CA GLN A 109 7.69 -4.97 15.33
C GLN A 109 8.26 -4.41 16.64
N THR A 110 7.69 -4.73 17.80
CA THR A 110 8.19 -4.30 19.12
C THR A 110 9.61 -4.81 19.39
N ALA A 111 9.90 -6.06 19.01
CA ALA A 111 11.24 -6.62 19.16
C ALA A 111 12.28 -5.88 18.30
N ARG A 112 11.88 -5.44 17.10
CA ARG A 112 12.75 -4.71 16.16
C ARG A 112 12.84 -3.21 16.45
N LEU A 113 11.75 -2.61 16.91
CA LEU A 113 11.57 -1.18 17.14
C LEU A 113 10.96 -0.96 18.54
N PRO A 114 11.72 -1.13 19.63
CA PRO A 114 11.18 -1.11 21.00
C PRO A 114 10.53 0.21 21.42
N ALA A 115 10.87 1.31 20.74
CA ALA A 115 10.33 2.65 20.99
C ALA A 115 9.08 2.97 20.15
N ALA A 116 8.62 2.06 19.29
CA ALA A 116 7.45 2.27 18.45
C ALA A 116 6.15 2.20 19.25
N VAL A 117 5.22 3.10 18.94
CA VAL A 117 3.85 3.08 19.48
C VAL A 117 2.93 2.47 18.43
N HIS A 118 2.18 1.45 18.80
CA HIS A 118 1.23 0.79 17.90
C HIS A 118 -0.16 1.40 18.00
N HIS A 119 -0.82 1.49 16.85
CA HIS A 119 -2.15 2.08 16.67
C HIS A 119 -3.04 1.10 15.91
N ASP A 120 -4.31 1.00 16.30
CA ASP A 120 -5.27 0.15 15.58
C ASP A 120 -5.70 0.80 14.26
N ASP A 121 -5.75 2.13 14.23
CA ASP A 121 -6.09 2.92 13.05
C ASP A 121 -5.44 4.32 13.10
N ILE A 122 -5.54 5.03 11.98
CA ILE A 122 -4.97 6.37 11.76
C ILE A 122 -5.55 7.47 12.69
N THR A 123 -6.76 7.28 13.22
CA THR A 123 -7.45 8.29 14.03
C THR A 123 -6.80 8.47 15.39
N SER A 124 -6.11 7.43 15.88
CA SER A 124 -5.41 7.45 17.17
C SER A 124 -3.99 8.04 17.10
N LEU A 125 -3.50 8.40 15.92
CA LEU A 125 -2.16 8.98 15.77
C LEU A 125 -2.10 10.41 16.37
N PRO A 126 -1.00 10.78 17.06
CA PRO A 126 -0.80 12.14 17.56
C PRO A 126 -0.90 13.19 16.44
N ASP A 127 -1.51 14.33 16.74
CA ASP A 127 -1.75 15.43 15.77
C ASP A 127 -1.08 16.75 16.22
N ASP A 128 0.08 16.64 16.86
CA ASP A 128 0.78 17.75 17.51
C ASP A 128 1.91 18.37 16.65
N VAL A 129 2.52 17.58 15.77
CA VAL A 129 3.55 18.01 14.82
C VAL A 129 3.28 17.43 13.43
N ALA A 130 4.10 17.80 12.44
CA ALA A 130 4.02 17.22 11.10
C ALA A 130 4.20 15.69 11.12
N ALA A 131 3.71 15.00 10.10
CA ALA A 131 3.90 13.56 9.95
C ALA A 131 4.61 13.24 8.63
N ILE A 132 5.51 12.26 8.67
CA ILE A 132 6.00 11.60 7.46
C ILE A 132 5.47 10.18 7.48
N ILE A 133 4.50 9.91 6.60
CA ILE A 133 3.73 8.67 6.54
C ILE A 133 4.27 7.78 5.43
N VAL A 134 4.47 6.49 5.70
CA VAL A 134 4.87 5.50 4.71
C VAL A 134 3.79 4.42 4.64
N ALA A 135 3.40 4.03 3.43
CA ALA A 135 2.47 2.94 3.18
C ALA A 135 2.98 2.12 1.99
N ASN A 136 3.63 0.99 2.28
CA ASN A 136 4.15 0.07 1.28
C ASN A 136 3.32 -1.21 1.27
N GLU A 137 2.70 -1.56 0.14
CA GLU A 137 1.85 -2.77 0.01
C GLU A 137 0.80 -2.81 1.14
N PHE A 138 0.12 -1.68 1.31
CA PHE A 138 -0.89 -1.48 2.34
C PHE A 138 -2.28 -1.33 1.73
N PHE A 139 -2.38 -0.63 0.60
CA PHE A 139 -3.67 -0.32 0.00
C PHE A 139 -4.23 -1.49 -0.81
N ASP A 140 -3.37 -2.36 -1.34
CA ASP A 140 -3.77 -3.59 -2.04
C ASP A 140 -4.51 -4.60 -1.14
N ALA A 141 -4.17 -4.64 0.14
CA ALA A 141 -4.75 -5.53 1.14
C ALA A 141 -6.09 -4.99 1.71
N LEU A 142 -6.50 -3.78 1.32
CA LEU A 142 -7.74 -3.17 1.80
C LEU A 142 -8.97 -3.67 1.04
N PRO A 143 -10.14 -3.76 1.70
CA PRO A 143 -11.36 -4.26 1.09
C PRO A 143 -11.80 -3.49 -0.17
N ILE A 144 -12.06 -4.24 -1.24
CA ILE A 144 -12.63 -3.73 -2.50
C ILE A 144 -14.07 -4.20 -2.70
N HIS A 145 -14.90 -3.32 -3.24
CA HIS A 145 -16.19 -3.70 -3.82
C HIS A 145 -15.99 -4.06 -5.28
N GLN A 146 -16.71 -5.09 -5.74
CA GLN A 146 -16.78 -5.47 -7.15
C GLN A 146 -18.20 -5.25 -7.66
N TYR A 147 -18.32 -4.65 -8.84
CA TYR A 147 -19.57 -4.50 -9.57
C TYR A 147 -19.47 -5.24 -10.89
N VAL A 148 -20.53 -5.92 -11.30
CA VAL A 148 -20.59 -6.68 -12.56
C VAL A 148 -21.74 -6.18 -13.43
N CYS A 149 -21.46 -5.97 -14.72
CA CYS A 149 -22.47 -5.60 -15.71
C CYS A 149 -23.28 -6.85 -16.09
N THR A 150 -24.61 -6.80 -15.95
CA THR A 150 -25.53 -7.87 -16.39
C THR A 150 -26.45 -7.34 -17.48
N ALA A 151 -27.27 -8.22 -18.06
CA ALA A 151 -28.32 -7.83 -19.01
C ALA A 151 -29.30 -6.78 -18.45
N ASP A 152 -29.47 -6.73 -17.12
CA ASP A 152 -30.38 -5.83 -16.41
C ASP A 152 -29.65 -4.62 -15.77
N GLY A 153 -28.43 -4.32 -16.20
CA GLY A 153 -27.58 -3.24 -15.68
C GLY A 153 -26.55 -3.70 -14.65
N TRP A 154 -25.96 -2.75 -13.92
CA TRP A 154 -24.89 -3.06 -12.96
C TRP A 154 -25.44 -3.65 -11.66
N ARG A 155 -24.75 -4.66 -11.14
CA ARG A 155 -25.03 -5.29 -9.85
C ARG A 155 -23.77 -5.37 -9.01
N GLU A 156 -23.88 -5.17 -7.71
CA GLU A 156 -22.78 -5.48 -6.79
C GLU A 156 -22.54 -6.99 -6.76
N ARG A 157 -21.29 -7.41 -6.90
CA ARG A 157 -20.89 -8.81 -6.81
C ARG A 157 -20.83 -9.20 -5.34
N VAL A 158 -21.48 -10.31 -5.01
CA VAL A 158 -21.56 -10.86 -3.66
C VAL A 158 -20.96 -12.26 -3.63
N VAL A 159 -20.38 -12.64 -2.51
CA VAL A 159 -19.90 -13.98 -2.23
C VAL A 159 -21.02 -14.76 -1.54
N VAL A 160 -21.42 -15.89 -2.14
CA VAL A 160 -22.47 -16.76 -1.63
C VAL A 160 -21.94 -18.17 -1.40
N ARG A 161 -22.60 -18.92 -0.52
CA ARG A 161 -22.34 -20.35 -0.38
C ARG A 161 -23.24 -21.12 -1.34
N ASP A 162 -22.60 -21.86 -2.25
CA ASP A 162 -23.25 -22.69 -3.26
C ASP A 162 -22.66 -24.10 -3.19
N HIS A 163 -23.51 -25.11 -2.90
CA HIS A 163 -23.10 -26.50 -2.69
C HIS A 163 -21.86 -26.70 -1.79
N GLY A 164 -21.71 -25.85 -0.76
CA GLY A 164 -20.60 -25.92 0.20
C GLY A 164 -19.36 -25.10 -0.19
N ALA A 165 -19.23 -24.68 -1.45
CA ALA A 165 -18.18 -23.77 -1.92
C ALA A 165 -18.61 -22.30 -1.77
N LEU A 166 -17.65 -21.39 -1.61
CA LEU A 166 -17.90 -19.96 -1.76
C LEU A 166 -17.70 -19.59 -3.22
N VAL A 167 -18.68 -18.90 -3.81
CA VAL A 167 -18.63 -18.47 -5.20
C VAL A 167 -19.11 -17.04 -5.32
N PRO A 168 -18.50 -16.24 -6.19
CA PRO A 168 -19.00 -14.90 -6.45
C PRO A 168 -20.18 -14.95 -7.44
N ARG A 169 -21.20 -14.13 -7.19
CA ARG A 169 -22.41 -14.00 -8.01
C ARG A 169 -22.82 -12.53 -8.13
N ALA A 170 -23.56 -12.19 -9.17
CA ALA A 170 -24.25 -10.90 -9.22
C ALA A 170 -25.29 -10.83 -8.09
N GLY A 171 -25.25 -9.76 -7.31
CA GLY A 171 -26.26 -9.45 -6.31
C GLY A 171 -27.58 -8.98 -6.95
N SER A 172 -28.60 -8.81 -6.11
CA SER A 172 -29.93 -8.38 -6.54
C SER A 172 -30.13 -6.87 -6.56
N VAL A 173 -29.23 -6.10 -5.95
CA VAL A 173 -29.35 -4.64 -5.80
C VAL A 173 -28.73 -3.95 -7.03
N PRO A 174 -29.47 -3.06 -7.73
CA PRO A 174 -28.90 -2.20 -8.77
C PRO A 174 -27.77 -1.33 -8.23
N ALA A 175 -26.66 -1.24 -8.97
CA ALA A 175 -25.43 -0.61 -8.51
C ALA A 175 -24.83 0.39 -9.52
N ASP A 176 -25.61 0.83 -10.51
CA ASP A 176 -25.17 1.73 -11.57
C ASP A 176 -24.58 3.04 -11.04
N GLU A 177 -25.09 3.54 -9.92
CA GLU A 177 -24.57 4.76 -9.29
C GLU A 177 -23.24 4.58 -8.57
N ALA A 178 -22.90 3.34 -8.18
CA ALA A 178 -21.60 3.03 -7.58
C ALA A 178 -20.49 2.86 -8.62
N VAL A 179 -20.85 2.74 -9.90
CA VAL A 179 -19.90 2.61 -11.02
C VAL A 179 -19.54 4.00 -11.54
N PRO A 180 -18.23 4.31 -11.71
CA PRO A 180 -17.77 5.56 -12.29
C PRO A 180 -18.48 5.84 -13.62
N PRO A 181 -18.98 7.07 -13.89
CA PRO A 181 -19.74 7.37 -15.10
C PRO A 181 -19.05 6.95 -16.40
N ALA A 182 -17.72 7.07 -16.47
CA ALA A 182 -16.91 6.67 -17.61
C ALA A 182 -16.94 5.16 -17.92
N LEU A 183 -17.29 4.32 -16.95
CA LEU A 183 -17.33 2.86 -17.04
C LEU A 183 -18.75 2.28 -17.07
N ARG A 184 -19.80 3.11 -17.02
CA ARG A 184 -21.19 2.61 -16.99
C ARG A 184 -21.61 1.91 -18.29
N HIS A 185 -21.00 2.29 -19.42
CA HIS A 185 -21.33 1.77 -20.74
C HIS A 185 -20.33 0.69 -21.20
N HIS A 186 -20.38 -0.47 -20.55
CA HIS A 186 -19.59 -1.65 -20.91
C HIS A 186 -20.49 -2.86 -21.18
N GLY A 187 -19.93 -3.91 -21.80
CA GLY A 187 -20.67 -5.14 -22.11
C GLY A 187 -20.91 -6.03 -20.89
N GLU A 188 -21.88 -6.95 -21.01
CA GLU A 188 -22.18 -7.95 -19.99
C GLU A 188 -20.92 -8.73 -19.55
N GLY A 189 -20.83 -9.01 -18.26
CA GLY A 189 -19.70 -9.69 -17.63
C GLY A 189 -18.52 -8.77 -17.27
N THR A 190 -18.54 -7.51 -17.69
CA THR A 190 -17.51 -6.54 -17.27
C THR A 190 -17.53 -6.33 -15.76
N ILE A 191 -16.35 -6.31 -15.13
CA ILE A 191 -16.18 -6.04 -13.71
C ILE A 191 -15.55 -4.66 -13.50
N VAL A 192 -16.02 -3.95 -12.49
CA VAL A 192 -15.42 -2.69 -12.00
C VAL A 192 -15.17 -2.82 -10.51
N GLU A 193 -14.00 -2.37 -10.07
CA GLU A 193 -13.58 -2.40 -8.68
C GLU A 193 -13.53 -0.99 -8.10
N THR A 194 -13.93 -0.85 -6.83
CA THR A 194 -13.77 0.39 -6.07
C THR A 194 -13.32 0.09 -4.66
N ALA A 195 -12.57 1.01 -4.04
CA ALA A 195 -12.02 0.82 -2.70
C ALA A 195 -12.37 2.00 -1.77
N PRO A 196 -13.63 2.13 -1.31
CA PRO A 196 -14.03 3.23 -0.42
C PRO A 196 -13.22 3.31 0.88
N ALA A 197 -12.80 2.15 1.42
CA ALA A 197 -11.94 2.08 2.61
C ALA A 197 -10.56 2.72 2.37
N ALA A 198 -9.94 2.40 1.22
CA ALA A 198 -8.67 3.00 0.79
C ALA A 198 -8.80 4.52 0.61
N ALA A 199 -9.87 4.97 -0.04
CA ALA A 199 -10.15 6.40 -0.22
C ALA A 199 -10.33 7.13 1.11
N ALA A 200 -11.05 6.55 2.08
CA ALA A 200 -11.27 7.14 3.39
C ALA A 200 -9.97 7.26 4.22
N ILE A 201 -9.10 6.23 4.17
CA ILE A 201 -7.79 6.28 4.84
C ILE A 201 -6.90 7.33 4.18
N MET A 202 -6.83 7.35 2.84
CA MET A 202 -6.07 8.36 2.11
C MET A 202 -6.56 9.78 2.42
N GLN A 203 -7.88 9.99 2.46
CA GLN A 203 -8.48 11.27 2.84
C GLN A 203 -8.06 11.69 4.26
N SER A 204 -8.05 10.75 5.20
CA SER A 204 -7.64 11.00 6.59
C SER A 204 -6.16 11.35 6.70
N CYS A 205 -5.28 10.64 5.99
CA CYS A 205 -3.86 10.97 5.86
C CYS A 205 -3.68 12.37 5.28
N ALA A 206 -4.27 12.63 4.12
CA ALA A 206 -4.10 13.87 3.38
C ALA A 206 -4.64 15.07 4.16
N PHE A 207 -5.78 14.93 4.84
CA PHE A 207 -6.33 15.97 5.72
C PHE A 207 -5.33 16.33 6.80
N ARG A 208 -4.76 15.35 7.51
CA ARG A 208 -3.73 15.57 8.53
C ARG A 208 -2.52 16.33 7.95
N LEU A 209 -2.00 15.88 6.81
CA LEU A 209 -0.85 16.51 6.16
C LEU A 209 -1.15 17.97 5.78
N ALA A 210 -2.32 18.24 5.21
CA ALA A 210 -2.73 19.59 4.84
C ALA A 210 -2.81 20.54 6.05
N HIS A 211 -3.21 20.04 7.23
CA HIS A 211 -3.43 20.84 8.44
C HIS A 211 -2.21 20.96 9.36
N ARG A 212 -1.31 19.96 9.38
CA ARG A 212 -0.12 19.92 10.26
C ARG A 212 1.21 20.01 9.53
N GLY A 213 1.19 19.89 8.20
CA GLY A 213 2.40 19.71 7.42
C GLY A 213 2.85 18.26 7.37
N GLY A 214 3.76 17.98 6.45
CA GLY A 214 4.36 16.68 6.26
C GLY A 214 4.18 16.15 4.85
N ALA A 215 4.48 14.88 4.69
CA ALA A 215 4.24 14.14 3.47
C ALA A 215 3.90 12.68 3.75
N MET A 216 3.36 12.02 2.74
CA MET A 216 3.14 10.59 2.69
C MET A 216 3.77 10.04 1.42
N LEU A 217 4.40 8.88 1.54
CA LEU A 217 4.81 8.05 0.42
C LEU A 217 3.96 6.79 0.42
N THR A 218 3.29 6.52 -0.69
CA THR A 218 2.61 5.25 -0.92
C THR A 218 3.25 4.51 -2.10
N ILE A 219 3.55 3.23 -1.88
CA ILE A 219 4.13 2.35 -2.88
C ILE A 219 3.27 1.09 -2.91
N ASP A 220 2.70 0.80 -4.06
CA ASP A 220 1.81 -0.34 -4.25
C ASP A 220 1.74 -0.74 -5.72
N TYR A 221 1.25 -1.94 -6.03
CA TYR A 221 1.04 -2.34 -7.41
C TYR A 221 -0.38 -1.99 -7.88
N GLY A 222 -0.45 -1.42 -9.08
CA GLY A 222 -1.74 -0.95 -9.57
C GLY A 222 -1.66 -0.10 -10.83
N TYR A 223 -2.66 0.75 -11.00
CA TYR A 223 -2.92 1.50 -12.23
C TYR A 223 -3.40 2.92 -11.94
N SER A 224 -3.68 3.70 -12.98
CA SER A 224 -4.26 5.04 -12.85
C SER A 224 -5.39 5.25 -13.85
N GLY A 225 -6.56 5.58 -13.33
CA GLY A 225 -7.76 5.94 -14.08
C GLY A 225 -8.94 5.09 -13.62
N PRO A 226 -10.19 5.47 -13.93
CA PRO A 226 -11.25 4.48 -13.85
C PRO A 226 -10.93 3.37 -14.86
N ALA A 227 -10.76 2.13 -14.38
CA ALA A 227 -10.51 0.96 -15.22
C ALA A 227 -11.54 -0.14 -14.91
N ALA A 228 -11.88 -0.91 -15.95
CA ALA A 228 -12.63 -2.15 -15.78
C ALA A 228 -11.65 -3.33 -15.74
N GLY A 229 -11.92 -4.29 -14.86
CA GLY A 229 -11.07 -5.46 -14.63
C GLY A 229 -11.41 -6.14 -13.30
N ASP A 230 -11.13 -7.45 -13.23
CA ASP A 230 -11.12 -8.23 -11.99
C ASP A 230 -9.66 -8.37 -11.58
N THR A 231 -9.27 -7.67 -10.51
CA THR A 231 -7.89 -7.68 -9.98
C THR A 231 -7.79 -8.35 -8.62
N LEU A 232 -8.94 -8.75 -8.03
CA LEU A 232 -8.96 -9.58 -6.83
C LEU A 232 -8.18 -10.86 -7.07
N GLN A 233 -7.11 -11.03 -6.32
CA GLN A 233 -6.25 -12.19 -6.41
C GLN A 233 -5.97 -12.74 -5.02
N ALA A 234 -5.45 -13.98 -5.02
CA ALA A 234 -4.99 -14.61 -3.81
C ALA A 234 -3.63 -15.26 -4.02
N VAL A 235 -2.77 -15.17 -3.02
CA VAL A 235 -1.44 -15.79 -3.02
C VAL A 235 -1.29 -16.72 -1.82
N LYS A 236 -0.69 -17.88 -2.08
CA LYS A 236 -0.25 -18.84 -1.05
C LYS A 236 0.98 -19.59 -1.55
N ASP A 237 1.99 -19.76 -0.71
CA ASP A 237 3.27 -20.41 -1.07
C ASP A 237 3.86 -19.88 -2.40
N HIS A 238 3.90 -18.55 -2.58
CA HIS A 238 4.35 -17.84 -3.80
C HIS A 238 3.63 -18.22 -5.10
N ARG A 239 2.39 -18.73 -5.02
CA ARG A 239 1.57 -19.13 -6.18
C ARG A 239 0.18 -18.53 -6.09
N PHE A 240 -0.41 -18.29 -7.26
CA PHE A 240 -1.82 -17.92 -7.36
C PHE A 240 -2.69 -19.01 -6.74
N ALA A 241 -3.64 -18.57 -5.93
CA ALA A 241 -4.68 -19.39 -5.35
C ALA A 241 -6.05 -18.87 -5.78
N ASP A 242 -7.07 -19.71 -5.62
CA ASP A 242 -8.46 -19.27 -5.76
C ASP A 242 -8.84 -18.40 -4.54
N PRO A 243 -9.24 -17.12 -4.74
CA PRO A 243 -9.65 -16.21 -3.68
C PRO A 243 -10.79 -16.73 -2.80
N PHE A 244 -11.61 -17.64 -3.29
CA PHE A 244 -12.82 -18.11 -2.60
C PHE A 244 -12.68 -19.51 -1.98
N ALA A 245 -11.61 -20.25 -2.31
CA ALA A 245 -11.49 -21.66 -1.92
C ALA A 245 -11.17 -21.86 -0.42
N ARG A 246 -10.28 -21.04 0.15
CA ARG A 246 -9.80 -21.20 1.54
C ARG A 246 -9.76 -19.83 2.26
N PRO A 247 -10.94 -19.27 2.62
CA PRO A 247 -11.03 -17.94 3.21
C PRO A 247 -10.22 -17.81 4.49
N GLY A 248 -9.36 -16.79 4.54
CA GLY A 248 -8.47 -16.54 5.67
C GLY A 248 -7.28 -17.49 5.75
N GLU A 249 -7.14 -18.42 4.80
CA GLU A 249 -5.93 -19.23 4.64
C GLU A 249 -4.95 -18.72 3.58
N VAL A 250 -5.43 -17.82 2.73
CA VAL A 250 -4.71 -17.18 1.64
C VAL A 250 -4.74 -15.67 1.86
N ASP A 251 -3.71 -14.98 1.40
CA ASP A 251 -3.71 -13.51 1.37
C ASP A 251 -4.55 -13.04 0.20
N LEU A 252 -5.47 -12.10 0.42
CA LEU A 252 -6.29 -11.51 -0.63
C LEU A 252 -5.85 -10.08 -0.89
N THR A 253 -5.59 -9.79 -2.16
CA THR A 253 -5.18 -8.45 -2.58
C THR A 253 -5.86 -8.03 -3.88
N ALA A 254 -5.82 -6.74 -4.16
CA ALA A 254 -6.31 -6.16 -5.41
C ALA A 254 -5.38 -5.05 -5.89
N HIS A 255 -5.38 -4.76 -7.19
CA HIS A 255 -4.60 -3.66 -7.73
C HIS A 255 -5.12 -2.31 -7.24
N VAL A 256 -4.20 -1.41 -6.88
CA VAL A 256 -4.53 -0.08 -6.37
C VAL A 256 -4.86 0.89 -7.51
N ASP A 257 -6.02 1.54 -7.43
CA ASP A 257 -6.34 2.70 -8.28
C ASP A 257 -5.72 3.98 -7.70
N PHE A 258 -4.55 4.35 -8.22
CA PHE A 258 -3.86 5.57 -7.82
C PHE A 258 -4.62 6.84 -8.20
N ALA A 259 -5.50 6.82 -9.22
CA ALA A 259 -6.31 7.99 -9.53
C ALA A 259 -7.37 8.24 -8.44
N ALA A 260 -7.99 7.18 -7.91
CA ALA A 260 -8.91 7.29 -6.77
C ALA A 260 -8.20 7.80 -5.51
N LEU A 261 -6.99 7.30 -5.21
CA LEU A 261 -6.18 7.80 -4.09
C LEU A 261 -5.81 9.28 -4.26
N ALA A 262 -5.35 9.67 -5.45
CA ALA A 262 -5.01 11.05 -5.76
C ALA A 262 -6.24 11.99 -5.64
N PHE A 263 -7.41 11.53 -6.10
CA PHE A 263 -8.66 12.27 -5.96
C PHE A 263 -9.03 12.48 -4.49
N ALA A 264 -8.96 11.44 -3.66
CA ALA A 264 -9.22 11.53 -2.23
C ALA A 264 -8.24 12.48 -1.52
N ALA A 265 -6.96 12.41 -1.86
CA ALA A 265 -5.93 13.26 -1.28
C ALA A 265 -6.12 14.75 -1.63
N ARG A 266 -6.39 15.05 -2.91
CA ARG A 266 -6.67 16.43 -3.36
C ARG A 266 -7.94 16.99 -2.74
N GLY A 267 -8.99 16.16 -2.64
CA GLY A 267 -10.24 16.53 -1.97
C GLY A 267 -10.07 16.88 -0.49
N ALA A 268 -9.01 16.37 0.16
CA ALA A 268 -8.65 16.70 1.53
C ALA A 268 -7.70 17.92 1.68
N GLY A 269 -7.33 18.56 0.56
CA GLY A 269 -6.49 19.76 0.54
C GLY A 269 -4.98 19.52 0.48
N ALA A 270 -4.53 18.28 0.26
CA ALA A 270 -3.12 17.98 0.05
C ALA A 270 -2.73 18.03 -1.44
N LEU A 271 -1.45 18.24 -1.71
CA LEU A 271 -0.87 18.14 -3.06
C LEU A 271 -0.45 16.69 -3.35
N VAL A 272 -0.46 16.30 -4.62
CA VAL A 272 -0.13 14.94 -5.06
C VAL A 272 0.94 15.01 -6.15
N ALA A 273 1.99 14.21 -5.99
CA ALA A 273 3.05 14.01 -6.97
C ALA A 273 3.09 12.54 -7.41
N GLY A 274 3.15 12.31 -8.74
CA GLY A 274 3.05 10.99 -9.34
C GLY A 274 1.60 10.56 -9.67
N PRO A 275 1.35 9.24 -9.83
CA PRO A 275 2.29 8.16 -9.59
C PRO A 275 3.40 8.06 -10.64
N VAL A 276 4.52 7.44 -10.28
CA VAL A 276 5.62 7.05 -11.18
C VAL A 276 5.93 5.56 -10.98
N GLY A 277 6.62 4.92 -11.94
CA GLY A 277 7.06 3.54 -11.75
C GLY A 277 8.05 3.41 -10.58
N GLN A 278 7.93 2.37 -9.75
CA GLN A 278 8.83 2.14 -8.61
C GLN A 278 10.30 2.10 -9.05
N GLY A 279 10.59 1.42 -10.15
CA GLY A 279 11.95 1.29 -10.65
C GLY A 279 12.53 2.60 -11.19
N GLU A 280 11.68 3.50 -11.68
CA GLU A 280 12.09 4.85 -12.04
C GLU A 280 12.38 5.68 -10.78
N TRP A 281 11.46 5.66 -9.81
CA TRP A 281 11.58 6.39 -8.55
C TRP A 281 12.83 6.00 -7.76
N LEU A 282 13.08 4.70 -7.58
CA LEU A 282 14.28 4.19 -6.89
C LEU A 282 15.58 4.59 -7.59
N ARG A 283 15.61 4.61 -8.93
CA ARG A 283 16.77 5.06 -9.70
C ARG A 283 17.02 6.55 -9.52
N ARG A 284 15.97 7.38 -9.53
CA ARG A 284 16.06 8.82 -9.26
C ARG A 284 16.64 9.11 -7.87
N LEU A 285 16.34 8.27 -6.88
CA LEU A 285 16.89 8.36 -5.52
C LEU A 285 18.31 7.80 -5.36
N GLY A 286 18.87 7.17 -6.40
CA GLY A 286 20.25 6.68 -6.39
C GLY A 286 20.44 5.26 -5.89
N ILE A 287 19.46 4.36 -6.09
CA ILE A 287 19.59 2.94 -5.73
C ILE A 287 20.82 2.26 -6.37
N ASP A 288 21.19 2.67 -7.58
CA ASP A 288 22.36 2.15 -8.31
C ASP A 288 23.66 2.49 -7.59
N ALA A 289 23.83 3.74 -7.20
CA ALA A 289 24.99 4.17 -6.42
C ALA A 289 25.04 3.45 -5.06
N ARG A 290 23.87 3.16 -4.46
CA ARG A 290 23.83 2.43 -3.20
C ARG A 290 24.24 0.96 -3.36
N MET A 291 23.80 0.31 -4.42
CA MET A 291 24.20 -1.05 -4.78
C MET A 291 25.72 -1.14 -4.99
N GLU A 292 26.30 -0.18 -5.70
CA GLU A 292 27.76 -0.09 -5.90
C GLU A 292 28.51 0.07 -4.58
N ALA A 293 28.04 0.95 -3.69
CA ALA A 293 28.64 1.16 -2.38
C ALA A 293 28.59 -0.11 -1.50
N LEU A 294 27.47 -0.84 -1.51
CA LEU A 294 27.34 -2.12 -0.79
C LEU A 294 28.26 -3.19 -1.38
N THR A 295 28.37 -3.25 -2.71
CA THR A 295 29.26 -4.16 -3.41
C THR A 295 30.73 -3.86 -3.08
N GLY A 296 31.13 -2.59 -3.05
CA GLY A 296 32.48 -2.19 -2.65
C GLY A 296 32.83 -2.59 -1.22
N ALA A 297 31.86 -2.50 -0.30
CA ALA A 297 32.03 -2.94 1.09
C ALA A 297 31.98 -4.48 1.26
N SER A 298 31.40 -5.21 0.31
CA SER A 298 31.25 -6.66 0.38
C SER A 298 31.31 -7.30 -1.02
N PRO A 299 32.50 -7.38 -1.65
CA PRO A 299 32.63 -7.83 -3.04
C PRO A 299 32.07 -9.23 -3.30
N GLY A 300 32.12 -10.13 -2.31
CA GLY A 300 31.56 -11.48 -2.41
C GLY A 300 30.03 -11.56 -2.53
N ARG A 301 29.32 -10.43 -2.36
CA ARG A 301 27.85 -10.32 -2.50
C ARG A 301 27.42 -9.57 -3.75
N ALA A 302 28.33 -9.26 -4.68
CA ALA A 302 28.05 -8.43 -5.85
C ALA A 302 26.85 -8.95 -6.68
N GLU A 303 26.83 -10.24 -7.02
CA GLU A 303 25.76 -10.84 -7.81
C GLU A 303 24.41 -10.86 -7.07
N GLU A 304 24.43 -11.16 -5.77
CA GLU A 304 23.24 -11.13 -4.91
C GLU A 304 22.64 -9.71 -4.87
N LEU A 305 23.47 -8.69 -4.65
CA LEU A 305 23.04 -7.29 -4.57
C LEU A 305 22.52 -6.78 -5.93
N ALA A 306 23.17 -7.17 -7.03
CA ALA A 306 22.69 -6.84 -8.37
C ALA A 306 21.31 -7.47 -8.65
N GLY A 307 21.13 -8.76 -8.33
CA GLY A 307 19.85 -9.44 -8.48
C GLY A 307 18.74 -8.83 -7.62
N GLN A 308 19.04 -8.46 -6.37
CA GLN A 308 18.11 -7.74 -5.49
C GLN A 308 17.70 -6.39 -6.06
N ARG A 309 18.67 -5.59 -6.54
CA ARG A 309 18.40 -4.30 -7.20
C ARG A 309 17.52 -4.51 -8.42
N ASP A 310 17.86 -5.46 -9.28
CA ASP A 310 17.13 -5.72 -10.51
C ASP A 310 15.69 -6.16 -10.25
N ARG A 311 15.45 -6.98 -9.22
CA ARG A 311 14.09 -7.34 -8.81
C ARG A 311 13.24 -6.11 -8.47
N LEU A 312 13.84 -5.11 -7.83
CA LEU A 312 13.16 -3.88 -7.42
C LEU A 312 12.92 -2.89 -8.57
N VAL A 313 13.82 -2.83 -9.57
CA VAL A 313 13.82 -1.74 -10.58
C VAL A 313 13.51 -2.15 -12.01
N GLN A 314 13.63 -3.43 -12.36
CA GLN A 314 13.43 -3.86 -13.74
C GLN A 314 11.94 -3.89 -14.08
N PRO A 315 11.52 -3.42 -15.28
CA PRO A 315 10.11 -3.35 -15.66
C PRO A 315 9.37 -4.69 -15.58
N GLN A 316 10.05 -5.79 -15.95
CA GLN A 316 9.47 -7.15 -15.95
C GLN A 316 9.38 -7.75 -14.53
N ALA A 317 9.94 -7.07 -13.53
CA ALA A 317 9.82 -7.43 -12.13
C ALA A 317 8.91 -6.41 -11.42
N MET A 318 9.40 -5.73 -10.38
CA MET A 318 8.59 -4.76 -9.64
C MET A 318 8.62 -3.36 -10.27
N GLY A 319 9.53 -3.09 -11.20
CA GLY A 319 9.87 -1.72 -11.61
C GLY A 319 8.73 -0.92 -12.27
N GLU A 320 7.82 -1.58 -12.99
CA GLU A 320 6.71 -0.93 -13.71
C GLU A 320 5.33 -1.21 -13.11
N LEU A 321 5.10 -2.44 -12.63
CA LEU A 321 3.83 -2.81 -12.01
C LEU A 321 3.64 -2.09 -10.66
N PHE A 322 4.70 -1.98 -9.85
CA PHE A 322 4.67 -1.17 -8.64
C PHE A 322 4.82 0.30 -8.99
N ARG A 323 4.04 1.13 -8.32
CA ARG A 323 3.99 2.57 -8.50
C ARG A 323 4.25 3.25 -7.16
N ALA A 324 4.98 4.35 -7.22
CA ALA A 324 5.17 5.25 -6.08
C ALA A 324 4.32 6.51 -6.32
N MET A 325 3.68 7.01 -5.28
CA MET A 325 2.99 8.30 -5.25
C MET A 325 3.31 9.01 -3.95
N ALA A 326 3.52 10.33 -4.02
CA ALA A 326 3.67 11.15 -2.83
C ALA A 326 2.48 12.10 -2.66
N ILE A 327 2.09 12.31 -1.41
CA ILE A 327 1.11 13.29 -0.98
C ILE A 327 1.83 14.24 -0.03
N HIS A 328 1.67 15.55 -0.17
CA HIS A 328 2.38 16.50 0.69
C HIS A 328 1.57 17.76 0.96
N ALA A 329 1.89 18.40 2.08
CA ALA A 329 1.33 19.69 2.42
C ALA A 329 1.80 20.78 1.45
N SER A 330 0.99 21.82 1.25
CA SER A 330 1.32 22.95 0.36
C SER A 330 2.55 23.75 0.80
N GLY A 331 2.83 23.80 2.11
CA GLY A 331 4.02 24.43 2.68
C GLY A 331 5.27 23.54 2.69
N TRP A 332 5.20 22.32 2.17
CA TRP A 332 6.32 21.38 2.10
C TRP A 332 6.90 21.32 0.68
N PRO A 333 8.22 21.05 0.55
CA PRO A 333 8.83 20.92 -0.77
C PRO A 333 8.18 19.80 -1.59
N LEU A 334 8.25 19.91 -2.93
CA LEU A 334 7.94 18.80 -3.82
C LEU A 334 8.83 17.59 -3.42
N PRO A 335 8.25 16.43 -3.10
CA PRO A 335 9.03 15.25 -2.75
C PRO A 335 9.92 14.78 -3.91
N GLU A 336 11.15 14.37 -3.58
CA GLU A 336 12.15 13.99 -4.59
C GLU A 336 11.78 12.68 -5.30
N GLY A 337 12.26 12.52 -6.53
CA GLY A 337 11.95 11.35 -7.37
C GLY A 337 10.63 11.46 -8.13
N PHE A 338 9.90 12.56 -8.01
CA PHE A 338 8.66 12.83 -8.74
C PHE A 338 8.83 14.01 -9.71
N PRO A 339 8.20 13.98 -10.89
CA PRO A 339 8.22 15.11 -11.81
C PRO A 339 7.48 16.31 -11.21
N ASP A 340 8.02 17.50 -11.40
CA ASP A 340 7.28 18.74 -11.18
C ASP A 340 6.26 18.89 -12.31
N LEU A 341 5.02 18.51 -12.03
CA LEU A 341 3.93 18.60 -13.00
C LEU A 341 3.35 20.01 -13.11
N GLY A 342 3.93 21.01 -12.42
CA GLY A 342 3.57 22.42 -12.53
C GLY A 342 2.06 22.65 -12.48
N GLY A 343 1.51 22.74 -11.25
CA GLY A 343 0.07 22.85 -10.96
C GLY A 343 -0.81 23.28 -12.14
N ALA A 344 -1.37 22.30 -12.85
CA ALA A 344 -2.50 22.55 -13.72
C ALA A 344 -3.71 22.78 -12.82
N ALA A 345 -3.97 24.07 -12.56
CA ALA A 345 -5.20 24.58 -11.99
C ALA A 345 -6.40 24.29 -12.91
#